data_AF-M1ZSE4-F1
#
_entry.id   AF-M1ZSE4-F1
#
_cell.length_a   1.000
_cell.length_b   1.000
_cell.length_c   1.000
_cell.angle_alpha   90.00
_cell.angle_beta   90.00
_cell.angle_gamma   90.00
#
_symmetry.space_group_name_H-M   'P 1'
#
loop_
_entity.id
_entity.type
_entity.pdbx_description
1 polymer ?
#
loop_
_entity_poly.entity_id
_entity_poly.type
_entity_poly.pdbx_seq_one_letter_code
_entity_poly.pdbx_strand_id
1 'polypeptide(L)'
;KILVEFVNTCPCCDEYSEFVKEVCLKHSSEVECKIYYAGKDIDYIKKYGMILKGTLILNEKKKIDKLSKEIIESEIEKAIGDNK
;
A
#
# COMPACT_ATOMS: atom_id res chain seq x y z
N LYS A 1 13.47 -1.00 7.73
CA LYS A 1 12.48 -1.55 6.77
C LYS A 1 11.36 -0.56 6.64
N ILE A 2 10.86 -0.32 5.44
CA ILE A 2 9.71 0.57 5.23
C ILE A 2 8.40 -0.23 5.34
N LEU A 3 7.35 0.39 5.85
CA LEU A 3 6.01 -0.21 5.92
C LEU A 3 5.19 0.23 4.71
N VAL A 4 4.74 -0.71 3.91
CA VAL A 4 3.86 -0.51 2.75
C VAL A 4 2.50 -1.10 3.07
N GLU A 5 1.51 -0.23 3.17
CA GLU A 5 0.14 -0.58 3.49
C GLU A 5 -0.75 -0.28 2.29
N PHE A 6 -1.65 -1.19 1.94
CA PHE A 6 -2.60 -0.95 0.86
C PHE A 6 -4.01 -1.20 1.37
N VAL A 7 -4.90 -0.24 1.19
CA VAL A 7 -6.31 -0.35 1.55
C VAL A 7 -7.11 -0.56 0.27
N ASN A 8 -7.56 -1.78 0.03
CA ASN A 8 -8.46 -2.13 -1.05
C ASN A 8 -9.90 -1.81 -0.64
N THR A 9 -10.58 -0.89 -1.36
CA THR A 9 -11.96 -0.52 -1.06
C THR A 9 -12.97 -0.97 -2.12
N CYS A 10 -12.52 -1.58 -3.21
CA CYS A 10 -13.38 -1.98 -4.33
C CYS A 10 -12.81 -3.25 -4.97
N PRO A 11 -13.65 -4.26 -5.29
CA PRO A 11 -13.18 -5.47 -5.98
C PRO A 11 -12.49 -5.20 -7.33
N CYS A 12 -12.70 -4.04 -7.95
CA CYS A 12 -11.96 -3.63 -9.14
C CYS A 12 -10.48 -3.34 -8.87
N CYS A 13 -10.08 -3.16 -7.62
CA CYS A 13 -8.71 -2.86 -7.21
C CYS A 13 -7.93 -4.12 -6.75
N ASP A 14 -8.48 -5.32 -6.89
CA ASP A 14 -7.78 -6.56 -6.52
C ASP A 14 -6.46 -6.72 -7.28
N GLU A 15 -6.41 -6.35 -8.57
CA GLU A 15 -5.19 -6.37 -9.37
C GLU A 15 -4.06 -5.53 -8.72
N TYR A 16 -4.39 -4.36 -8.16
CA TYR A 16 -3.40 -3.52 -7.48
C TYR A 16 -2.95 -4.14 -6.16
N SER A 17 -3.84 -4.79 -5.42
CA SER A 17 -3.48 -5.44 -4.16
C SER A 17 -2.52 -6.61 -4.37
N GLU A 18 -2.74 -7.40 -5.43
CA GLU A 18 -1.83 -8.48 -5.84
C GLU A 18 -0.49 -7.90 -6.30
N PHE A 19 -0.51 -6.86 -7.13
CA PHE A 19 0.70 -6.21 -7.62
C PHE A 19 1.54 -5.60 -6.48
N VAL A 20 0.92 -4.89 -5.52
CA VAL A 20 1.61 -4.37 -4.33
C VAL A 20 2.28 -5.50 -3.57
N LYS A 21 1.57 -6.62 -3.39
CA LYS A 21 2.11 -7.81 -2.71
C LYS A 21 3.30 -8.40 -3.44
N GLU A 22 3.26 -8.49 -4.78
CA GLU A 22 4.40 -8.96 -5.59
C GLU A 22 5.62 -8.04 -5.47
N VAL A 23 5.44 -6.72 -5.57
CA VAL A 23 6.54 -5.75 -5.43
C VAL A 23 7.13 -5.83 -4.02
N CYS A 24 6.29 -5.85 -2.99
CA CYS A 24 6.74 -6.07 -1.63
C CYS A 24 7.51 -7.38 -1.47
N LEU A 25 7.06 -8.47 -2.10
CA LEU A 25 7.74 -9.77 -2.03
C LEU A 25 9.15 -9.68 -2.60
N LYS A 26 9.33 -9.01 -3.74
CA LYS A 26 10.65 -8.74 -4.35
C LYS A 26 11.59 -8.01 -3.40
N HIS A 27 11.05 -7.11 -2.57
CA HIS A 27 11.81 -6.31 -1.62
C HIS A 27 11.59 -6.70 -0.14
N SER A 28 11.21 -7.95 0.17
CA SER A 28 10.82 -8.39 1.53
C SER A 28 11.89 -8.16 2.61
N SER A 29 13.16 -8.05 2.23
CA SER A 29 14.25 -7.75 3.16
C SER A 29 14.19 -6.30 3.67
N GLU A 30 13.71 -5.38 2.84
CA GLU A 30 13.69 -3.94 3.08
C GLU A 30 12.29 -3.40 3.34
N VAL A 31 11.25 -4.14 2.95
CA VAL A 31 9.85 -3.71 2.95
C VAL A 31 8.99 -4.68 3.76
N GLU A 32 8.11 -4.14 4.60
CA GLU A 32 7.03 -4.86 5.26
C GLU A 32 5.71 -4.51 4.57
N CYS A 33 4.95 -5.49 4.13
CA CYS A 33 3.72 -5.28 3.35
C CYS A 33 2.48 -5.67 4.15
N LYS A 34 1.44 -4.83 4.13
CA LYS A 34 0.14 -5.13 4.72
C LYS A 34 -0.98 -4.71 3.78
N ILE A 35 -1.84 -5.66 3.45
CA ILE A 35 -3.02 -5.41 2.60
C ILE A 35 -4.24 -5.47 3.51
N TYR A 36 -5.05 -4.42 3.47
CA TYR A 36 -6.32 -4.32 4.17
C TYR A 36 -7.46 -4.30 3.16
N TYR A 37 -8.56 -4.96 3.48
CA TYR A 37 -9.78 -4.95 2.68
C TYR A 37 -10.88 -4.20 3.43
N ALA A 38 -11.38 -3.12 2.84
CA ALA A 38 -12.48 -2.36 3.41
C ALA A 38 -13.70 -3.26 3.64
N GLY A 39 -14.26 -3.18 4.85
CA GLY A 39 -15.39 -4.02 5.26
C GLY A 39 -15.00 -5.39 5.85
N LYS A 40 -13.76 -5.83 5.68
CA LYS A 40 -13.19 -6.97 6.43
C LYS A 40 -12.23 -6.49 7.52
N ASP A 41 -11.30 -5.64 7.13
CA ASP A 41 -10.33 -5.03 8.00
C ASP A 41 -10.81 -3.63 8.40
N ILE A 42 -10.78 -3.32 9.70
CA ILE A 42 -11.16 -2.01 10.23
C ILE A 42 -10.03 -1.33 11.00
N ASP A 43 -8.89 -2.00 11.15
CA ASP A 43 -7.74 -1.48 11.90
C ASP A 43 -7.19 -0.21 11.26
N TYR A 44 -7.09 -0.19 9.93
CA TYR A 44 -6.64 0.97 9.16
C TYR A 44 -7.54 2.20 9.37
N ILE A 45 -8.82 2.02 9.72
CA ILE A 45 -9.76 3.13 9.93
C ILE A 45 -9.37 3.94 11.17
N LYS A 46 -8.90 3.27 12.22
CA LYS A 46 -8.43 3.95 13.45
C LYS A 46 -7.18 4.79 13.19
N LYS A 47 -6.31 4.33 12.29
CA LYS A 47 -5.07 5.01 11.92
C LYS A 47 -5.28 6.17 10.94
N TYR A 48 -6.07 5.92 9.89
CA TYR A 48 -6.11 6.77 8.70
C TYR A 48 -7.45 7.42 8.43
N GLY A 49 -8.49 7.05 9.17
CA GLY A 49 -9.87 7.45 8.93
C GLY A 49 -10.56 6.63 7.84
N MET A 50 -11.73 7.09 7.41
CA MET A 50 -12.52 6.42 6.39
C MET A 50 -11.85 6.59 5.01
N ILE A 51 -11.40 5.48 4.44
CA ILE A 51 -10.86 5.43 3.08
C ILE A 51 -11.95 4.90 2.14
N LEU A 52 -12.29 5.70 1.13
CA LEU A 52 -13.40 5.43 0.21
C LEU A 52 -12.94 4.82 -1.14
N LYS A 53 -11.67 5.03 -1.51
CA LYS A 53 -11.04 4.52 -2.74
C LYS A 53 -9.74 3.78 -2.41
N GLY A 54 -9.33 2.87 -3.29
CA GLY A 54 -8.05 2.18 -3.18
C GLY A 54 -6.92 3.16 -2.86
N THR A 55 -6.21 2.95 -1.76
CA THR A 55 -5.18 3.88 -1.29
C THR A 55 -3.94 3.12 -0.86
N LEU A 56 -2.79 3.49 -1.41
CA LEU A 56 -1.48 3.02 -0.99
C LEU A 56 -0.94 3.98 0.08
N ILE A 57 -0.36 3.42 1.15
CA ILE A 57 0.15 4.15 2.29
C ILE A 57 1.58 3.69 2.54
N LEU A 58 2.52 4.63 2.55
CA LEU A 58 3.93 4.35 2.76
C LEU A 58 4.38 4.96 4.11
N ASN A 59 5.00 4.13 4.95
CA ASN A 59 5.50 4.44 6.28
C ASN A 59 4.49 5.15 7.19
N GLU A 60 3.20 4.86 7.05
CA GLU A 60 2.10 5.52 7.77
C GLU A 60 2.05 7.06 7.58
N LYS A 61 2.84 7.59 6.63
CA LYS A 61 3.06 9.03 6.43
C LYS A 61 2.52 9.50 5.10
N LYS A 62 2.81 8.78 4.02
CA LYS A 62 2.45 9.19 2.66
C LYS A 62 1.26 8.36 2.17
N LYS A 63 0.14 9.03 1.89
CA LYS A 63 -1.06 8.41 1.30
C LYS A 63 -1.11 8.74 -0.19
N ILE A 64 -1.37 7.73 -1.00
CA ILE A 64 -1.40 7.81 -2.45
C ILE A 64 -2.69 7.16 -2.91
N ASP A 65 -3.64 8.00 -3.31
CA ASP A 65 -4.96 7.57 -3.78
C ASP A 65 -5.01 7.39 -5.30
N LYS A 66 -3.97 7.83 -6.02
CA LYS A 66 -3.83 7.64 -7.46
C LYS A 66 -3.03 6.38 -7.73
N LEU A 67 -3.74 5.29 -7.98
CA LEU A 67 -3.15 3.98 -8.17
C LEU A 67 -2.97 3.65 -9.66
N SER A 68 -1.72 3.35 -10.02
CA SER A 68 -1.31 2.72 -11.28
C SER A 68 -0.14 1.80 -10.96
N LYS A 69 0.05 0.71 -11.72
CA LYS A 69 1.19 -0.21 -11.50
C LYS A 69 2.53 0.55 -11.46
N GLU A 70 2.73 1.48 -12.39
CA GLU A 70 3.93 2.34 -12.44
C GLU A 70 4.08 3.24 -11.20
N ILE A 71 2.98 3.83 -10.70
CA ILE A 71 3.03 4.70 -9.53
C ILE A 71 3.33 3.88 -8.28
N ILE A 72 2.68 2.73 -8.13
CA ILE A 72 2.86 1.84 -6.97
C ILE A 72 4.33 1.41 -6.88
N GLU A 73 4.89 0.88 -7.98
CA GLU A 73 6.28 0.43 -8.03
C GLU A 73 7.24 1.59 -7.75
N SER A 74 7.10 2.71 -8.48
CA SER A 74 7.98 3.87 -8.32
C SER A 74 7.95 4.45 -6.91
N GLU A 75 6.78 4.51 -6.27
CA GLU A 75 6.66 5.10 -4.93
C GLU A 75 7.18 4.17 -3.84
N ILE A 76 7.05 2.84 -4.01
CA ILE A 76 7.70 1.86 -3.13
C ILE A 76 9.22 1.95 -3.26
N GLU A 77 9.75 1.94 -4.49
CA GLU A 77 11.20 2.03 -4.73
C GLU A 77 11.79 3.35 -4.21
N LYS A 78 11.11 4.48 -4.43
CA LYS A 78 11.50 5.76 -3.84
C LYS A 78 11.50 5.71 -2.32
N ALA A 79 10.48 5.11 -1.70
CA ALA A 79 10.44 5.00 -0.25
C ALA A 79 11.57 4.12 0.30
N ILE A 80 11.99 3.08 -0.43
CA ILE A 80 13.16 2.26 -0.08
C ILE A 80 14.43 3.12 -0.17
N GLY A 81 14.60 3.86 -1.27
CA GLY A 81 15.77 4.70 -1.52
C GLY A 81 15.91 5.88 -0.55
N ASP A 82 14.80 6.52 -0.18
CA ASP A 82 14.77 7.64 0.78
C ASP A 82 15.11 7.18 2.22
N ASN A 83 14.91 5.89 2.52
CA ASN A 83 15.21 5.30 3.82
C ASN A 83 16.64 4.71 3.92
N LYS A 84 17.52 5.03 2.98
CA LYS A 84 18.91 4.54 2.89
C LYS A 84 19.91 5.65 3.15
#